data_AF-A0A7I9VJU1-F1
#
_entry.id   AF-A0A7I9VJU1-F1
#
_cell.length_a   1.000
_cell.length_b   1.000
_cell.length_c   1.000
_cell.angle_alpha   90.00
_cell.angle_beta   90.00
_cell.angle_gamma   90.00
#
_symmetry.space_group_name_H-M   'P 1'
#
loop_
_entity.id
_entity.type
_entity.pdbx_description
1 polymer ?
#
loop_
_entity_poly.entity_id
_entity_poly.type
_entity_poly.pdbx_seq_one_letter_code
_entity_poly.pdbx_strand_id
1 'polypeptide(L)'
;MFPHTMGRWWFAHKRGCGPPFMHGGHGSGMHGGGGGDDGGGFGVRRPLRFLAYRLSLDDRQTAEVARILDELKTERAQVSVDERRTVSAFADVLEAETLDAAKLDEAAAARVRSSERLKNAAVTALKGIHAVLDPEQRKQFAFLIRTGAVQL
;
A
#
# COMPACT_ATOMS: atom_id res chain seq x y z
N MET A 1 20.06 -5.27 -0.04
CA MET A 1 19.59 -3.99 0.52
C MET A 1 18.42 -3.50 -0.34
N PHE A 2 17.21 -3.99 -0.06
CA PHE A 2 15.98 -3.49 -0.70
C PHE A 2 15.30 -2.56 0.30
N PRO A 3 15.48 -1.24 0.18
CA PRO A 3 14.75 -0.32 1.03
C PRO A 3 13.28 -0.41 0.64
N HIS A 4 12.44 -0.84 1.59
CA HIS A 4 10.99 -0.67 1.51
C HIS A 4 10.68 0.83 1.60
N THR A 5 10.89 1.57 0.51
CA THR A 5 10.17 2.81 0.25
C THR A 5 8.78 2.44 -0.25
N MET A 6 8.03 1.78 0.63
CA MET A 6 6.58 1.77 0.54
C MET A 6 6.13 3.22 0.36
N GLY A 7 5.55 3.51 -0.80
CA GLY A 7 5.44 4.86 -1.32
C GLY A 7 4.86 5.83 -0.29
N ARG A 8 5.48 7.01 -0.15
CA ARG A 8 5.09 8.07 0.81
C ARG A 8 3.60 8.41 0.78
N TRP A 9 2.92 8.09 -0.33
CA TRP A 9 1.52 8.35 -0.62
C TRP A 9 0.55 7.27 -0.10
N TRP A 10 1.01 6.03 0.07
CA TRP A 10 0.18 4.91 0.55
C TRP A 10 0.29 4.71 2.08
N PHE A 11 1.40 5.15 2.67
CA PHE A 11 1.71 5.01 4.10
C PHE A 11 1.77 6.34 4.85
N ALA A 12 1.22 7.43 4.29
CA ALA A 12 1.00 8.66 5.03
C ALA A 12 -0.09 8.42 6.10
N HIS A 13 0.35 7.88 7.24
CA HIS A 13 -0.16 7.88 8.61
C HIS A 13 0.12 6.54 9.32
N LYS A 14 1.41 6.25 9.57
CA LYS A 14 1.81 5.49 10.76
C LYS A 14 2.81 6.32 11.58
N ARG A 15 2.30 7.33 12.28
CA ARG A 15 2.89 7.83 13.52
C ARG A 15 1.76 7.90 14.53
N GLY A 16 1.75 6.96 15.47
CA GLY A 16 0.76 6.94 16.55
C GLY A 16 0.43 5.55 17.09
N CYS A 17 1.44 4.82 17.58
CA CYS A 17 1.23 3.79 18.61
C CYS A 17 2.36 3.93 19.63
N GLY A 18 2.09 4.65 20.72
CA GLY A 18 2.88 4.67 21.95
C GLY A 18 1.91 4.78 23.13
N PRO A 19 2.07 4.00 24.21
CA PRO A 19 1.16 4.01 25.36
C PRO A 19 1.39 5.24 26.28
N PRO A 20 0.45 5.52 27.22
CA PRO A 20 0.01 6.87 27.55
C PRO A 20 0.79 7.49 28.71
N PHE A 21 1.12 8.78 28.58
CA PHE A 21 1.58 9.59 29.71
C PHE A 21 0.65 10.79 29.91
N MET A 22 0.26 10.96 31.16
CA MET A 22 -0.76 11.87 31.70
C MET A 22 -0.58 13.33 31.26
N HIS A 23 -1.70 13.99 30.93
CA HIS A 23 -1.95 15.39 31.31
C HIS A 23 -3.46 15.62 31.41
N GLY A 24 -3.90 16.08 32.58
CA GLY A 24 -5.30 16.41 32.85
C GLY A 24 -5.70 17.81 32.38
N GLY A 25 -7.01 18.06 32.38
CA GLY A 25 -7.58 19.41 32.45
C GLY A 25 -8.63 19.76 31.38
N HIS A 26 -9.91 19.63 31.74
CA HIS A 26 -11.09 20.47 31.42
C HIS A 26 -11.37 20.91 29.97
N GLY A 27 -12.55 20.52 29.46
CA GLY A 27 -13.20 21.17 28.32
C GLY A 27 -14.45 20.45 27.83
N SER A 28 -15.62 20.89 28.29
CA SER A 28 -16.95 20.43 27.87
C SER A 28 -17.21 20.64 26.38
N GLY A 29 -17.82 19.65 25.71
CA GLY A 29 -18.25 19.77 24.32
C GLY A 29 -18.91 18.48 23.79
N MET A 30 -20.12 18.19 24.24
CA MET A 30 -21.00 17.22 23.57
C MET A 30 -21.49 17.85 22.26
N HIS A 31 -20.94 17.40 21.12
CA HIS A 31 -21.60 17.46 19.82
C HIS A 31 -21.68 16.04 19.25
N GLY A 32 -22.88 15.48 19.27
CA GLY A 32 -23.24 14.33 18.46
C GLY A 32 -23.53 14.74 17.02
N GLY A 33 -23.41 13.77 16.12
CA GLY A 33 -23.96 13.83 14.77
C GLY A 33 -22.93 14.07 13.67
N GLY A 34 -22.38 12.99 13.12
CA GLY A 34 -21.50 13.01 11.95
C GLY A 34 -20.92 11.64 11.64
N GLY A 35 -21.78 10.67 11.32
CA GLY A 35 -21.33 9.44 10.66
C GLY A 35 -20.79 9.80 9.28
N GLY A 36 -19.48 9.71 9.11
CA GLY A 36 -18.84 10.05 7.85
C GLY A 36 -17.35 9.77 7.87
N ASP A 37 -16.96 8.50 7.86
CA ASP A 37 -15.75 8.01 7.18
C ASP A 37 -14.41 8.78 7.37
N ASP A 38 -14.23 9.48 8.48
CA ASP A 38 -12.98 10.19 8.84
C ASP A 38 -12.04 9.27 9.63
N GLY A 39 -11.84 8.06 9.09
CA GLY A 39 -10.85 7.08 9.55
C GLY A 39 -9.63 7.10 8.64
N GLY A 40 -8.56 7.77 9.07
CA GLY A 40 -7.26 7.70 8.40
C GLY A 40 -6.73 6.28 8.28
N GLY A 41 -6.21 5.92 7.10
CA GLY A 41 -5.18 4.88 6.98
C GLY A 41 -5.42 3.72 6.01
N PHE A 42 -6.62 3.52 5.44
CA PHE A 42 -6.87 2.35 4.59
C PHE A 42 -7.86 2.64 3.43
N GLY A 43 -7.41 3.13 2.28
CA GLY A 43 -8.34 3.34 1.17
C GLY A 43 -7.73 3.73 -0.17
N VAL A 44 -8.26 3.16 -1.25
CA VAL A 44 -8.01 3.61 -2.63
C VAL A 44 -8.65 4.97 -2.94
N ARG A 45 -9.56 5.44 -2.06
CA ARG A 45 -10.37 6.66 -2.23
C ARG A 45 -9.53 7.92 -2.47
N ARG A 46 -8.46 8.13 -1.69
CA ARG A 46 -7.60 9.32 -1.81
C ARG A 46 -6.76 9.30 -3.09
N PRO A 47 -6.03 8.21 -3.41
CA PRO A 47 -5.34 8.07 -4.70
C PRO A 47 -6.29 8.19 -5.89
N LEU A 48 -7.46 7.53 -5.83
CA LEU A 48 -8.44 7.54 -6.92
C LEU A 48 -8.98 8.95 -7.16
N ARG A 49 -9.34 9.70 -6.11
CA ARG A 49 -9.81 11.09 -6.27
C ARG A 49 -8.76 11.99 -6.92
N PHE A 50 -7.50 11.82 -6.54
CA PHE A 50 -6.40 12.57 -7.16
C PHE A 50 -6.25 12.23 -8.65
N LEU A 51 -6.27 10.94 -9.00
CA LEU A 51 -6.18 10.48 -10.39
C LEU A 51 -7.38 10.90 -11.23
N ALA A 52 -8.59 10.75 -10.69
CA ALA A 52 -9.84 11.17 -11.34
C ALA A 52 -9.80 12.65 -11.72
N TYR A 53 -9.35 13.51 -10.80
CA TYR A 53 -9.18 14.93 -11.06
C TYR A 53 -8.04 15.22 -12.05
N ARG A 54 -6.86 14.61 -11.87
CA ARG A 54 -5.68 14.93 -12.69
C ARG A 54 -5.74 14.41 -14.11
N LEU A 55 -6.45 13.31 -14.33
CA LEU A 55 -6.60 12.67 -15.64
C LEU A 55 -7.97 12.93 -16.26
N SER A 56 -8.84 13.69 -15.59
CA SER A 56 -10.23 13.92 -16.01
C SER A 56 -10.94 12.61 -16.37
N LEU A 57 -10.86 11.61 -15.47
CA LEU A 57 -11.47 10.30 -15.71
C LEU A 57 -13.00 10.43 -15.76
N ASP A 58 -13.62 9.74 -16.71
CA ASP A 58 -15.07 9.55 -16.69
C ASP A 58 -15.49 8.51 -15.63
N ASP A 59 -16.79 8.35 -15.40
CA ASP A 59 -17.32 7.44 -14.37
C ASP A 59 -16.91 5.98 -14.60
N ARG A 60 -16.86 5.55 -15.88
CA ARG A 60 -16.49 4.18 -16.25
C ARG A 60 -15.00 3.96 -16.00
N GLN A 61 -14.15 4.88 -16.45
CA GLN A 61 -12.72 4.86 -16.22
C GLN A 61 -12.40 4.90 -14.72
N THR A 62 -13.12 5.74 -13.97
CA THR A 62 -12.97 5.84 -12.52
C THR A 62 -13.28 4.52 -11.83
N ALA A 63 -14.38 3.85 -12.19
CA ALA A 63 -14.74 2.55 -11.63
C ALA A 63 -13.69 1.47 -11.93
N GLU A 64 -13.19 1.38 -13.17
CA GLU A 64 -12.16 0.41 -13.53
C GLU A 64 -10.82 0.68 -12.86
N VAL A 65 -10.38 1.95 -12.83
CA VAL A 65 -9.15 2.33 -12.11
C VAL A 65 -9.29 2.05 -10.62
N ALA A 66 -10.47 2.28 -10.03
CA ALA A 66 -10.74 1.93 -8.63
C ALA A 66 -10.53 0.45 -8.36
N ARG A 67 -11.11 -0.42 -9.20
CA ARG A 67 -10.99 -1.88 -9.10
C ARG A 67 -9.52 -2.32 -9.19
N ILE A 68 -8.79 -1.82 -10.18
CA ILE A 68 -7.36 -2.13 -10.37
C ILE A 68 -6.53 -1.70 -9.15
N LEU A 69 -6.77 -0.51 -8.61
CA LEU A 69 -6.06 -0.03 -7.43
C LEU A 69 -6.40 -0.83 -6.17
N ASP A 70 -7.61 -1.35 -6.05
CA ASP A 70 -8.04 -2.15 -4.89
C ASP A 70 -7.42 -3.54 -4.90
N GLU A 71 -7.33 -4.17 -6.08
CA GLU A 71 -6.57 -5.41 -6.29
C GLU A 71 -5.09 -5.22 -5.92
N LEU A 72 -4.44 -4.16 -6.44
CA LEU A 72 -3.04 -3.88 -6.13
C LEU A 72 -2.83 -3.57 -4.64
N LYS A 73 -3.78 -2.89 -3.99
CA LYS A 73 -3.75 -2.63 -2.54
C LYS A 73 -3.80 -3.94 -1.76
N THR A 74 -4.67 -4.86 -2.16
CA THR A 74 -4.83 -6.16 -1.51
C THR A 74 -3.53 -6.97 -1.58
N GLU A 75 -2.91 -7.03 -2.76
CA GLU A 75 -1.63 -7.71 -2.95
C GLU A 75 -0.51 -7.09 -2.10
N ARG A 76 -0.43 -5.76 -2.02
CA ARG A 76 0.54 -5.07 -1.14
C ARG A 76 0.31 -5.37 0.33
N ALA A 77 -0.95 -5.44 0.77
CA ALA A 77 -1.29 -5.81 2.14
C ALA A 77 -0.84 -7.24 2.45
N GLN A 78 -1.06 -8.17 1.52
CA GLN A 78 -0.62 -9.56 1.65
C GLN A 78 0.91 -9.66 1.71
N VAL A 79 1.63 -8.94 0.86
CA VAL A 79 3.09 -8.90 0.88
C VAL A 79 3.63 -8.35 2.20
N SER A 80 2.99 -7.34 2.78
CA SER A 80 3.38 -6.82 4.11
C SER A 80 3.19 -7.85 5.23
N VAL A 81 2.14 -8.69 5.13
CA VAL A 81 1.95 -9.80 6.07
C VAL A 81 3.04 -10.85 5.89
N ASP A 82 3.31 -11.23 4.64
CA ASP A 82 4.31 -12.25 4.34
C ASP A 82 5.74 -11.78 4.69
N GLU A 83 6.04 -10.49 4.54
CA GLU A 83 7.30 -9.91 5.00
C GLU A 83 7.49 -10.08 6.51
N ARG A 84 6.44 -9.81 7.31
CA ARG A 84 6.51 -10.00 8.77
C ARG A 84 6.74 -11.47 9.11
N ARG A 85 6.06 -12.39 8.42
CA ARG A 85 6.26 -13.84 8.59
C ARG A 85 7.69 -14.27 8.25
N THR A 86 8.25 -13.77 7.15
CA THR A 86 9.65 -14.02 6.80
C THR A 86 10.61 -13.49 7.87
N VAL A 87 10.38 -12.27 8.38
CA VAL A 87 11.24 -11.70 9.43
C VAL A 87 11.19 -12.54 10.70
N SER A 88 10.00 -12.99 11.12
CA SER A 88 9.86 -13.92 12.24
C SER A 88 10.59 -15.24 11.98
N ALA A 89 10.40 -15.86 10.81
CA ALA A 89 11.09 -17.10 10.47
C ALA A 89 12.62 -16.97 10.48
N PHE A 90 13.16 -15.82 10.03
CA PHE A 90 14.59 -15.54 10.15
C PHE A 90 15.02 -15.41 11.62
N ALA A 91 14.24 -14.74 12.47
CA ALA A 91 14.54 -14.65 13.89
C ALA A 91 14.54 -16.03 14.55
N ASP A 92 13.54 -16.87 14.25
CA ASP A 92 13.41 -18.21 14.81
C ASP A 92 14.61 -19.11 14.45
N VAL A 93 15.10 -19.03 13.20
CA VAL A 93 16.29 -19.78 12.77
C VAL A 93 17.57 -19.29 13.46
N LEU A 94 17.65 -17.99 13.76
CA LEU A 94 18.81 -17.40 14.44
C LEU A 94 18.81 -17.65 15.96
N GLU A 95 17.63 -17.85 16.56
CA GLU A 95 17.48 -18.17 17.99
C GLU A 95 17.74 -19.66 18.28
N ALA A 96 17.63 -20.53 17.27
CA ALA A 96 17.85 -21.96 17.42
C ALA A 96 19.29 -22.30 17.86
N GLU A 97 19.44 -23.38 18.64
CA GLU A 97 20.74 -23.87 19.12
C GLU A 97 21.69 -24.25 17.98
N THR A 98 21.14 -24.73 16.85
CA THR A 98 21.89 -25.02 15.63
C THR A 98 21.24 -24.32 14.44
N LEU A 99 22.08 -23.87 13.52
CA LEU A 99 21.62 -23.21 12.30
C LEU A 99 21.02 -24.25 11.34
N ASP A 100 19.71 -24.15 11.14
CA ASP A 100 19.00 -24.91 10.11
C ASP A 100 19.02 -24.12 8.78
N ALA A 101 20.01 -24.41 7.94
CA ALA A 101 20.18 -23.77 6.65
C ALA A 101 18.96 -23.97 5.72
N ALA A 102 18.29 -25.12 5.81
CA ALA A 102 17.14 -25.41 4.95
C ALA A 102 15.95 -24.50 5.29
N LYS A 103 15.68 -24.25 6.58
CA LYS A 103 14.65 -23.29 7.01
C LYS A 103 14.98 -21.85 6.62
N LEU A 104 16.26 -21.48 6.69
CA LEU A 104 16.70 -20.15 6.26
C LEU A 104 16.44 -19.95 4.76
N ASP A 105 16.81 -20.93 3.95
CA ASP A 105 16.59 -20.92 2.50
C ASP A 105 15.10 -20.92 2.15
N GLU A 106 14.27 -21.66 2.88
CA GLU A 106 12.82 -21.67 2.69
C GLU A 106 12.20 -20.29 2.97
N ALA A 107 12.58 -19.65 4.08
CA ALA A 107 12.12 -18.32 4.46
C ALA A 107 12.58 -17.26 3.43
N ALA A 108 13.82 -17.37 2.93
CA ALA A 108 14.33 -16.50 1.87
C ALA A 108 13.56 -16.71 0.55
N ALA A 109 13.30 -17.96 0.16
CA ALA A 109 12.53 -18.28 -1.03
C ALA A 109 11.07 -17.78 -0.91
N ALA A 110 10.46 -17.85 0.27
CA ALA A 110 9.13 -17.30 0.52
C ALA A 110 9.09 -15.78 0.31
N ARG A 111 10.14 -15.05 0.75
CA ARG A 111 10.28 -13.61 0.51
C ARG A 111 10.34 -13.27 -0.98
N VAL A 112 11.11 -14.05 -1.73
CA VAL A 112 11.24 -13.88 -3.19
C VAL A 112 9.90 -14.11 -3.87
N ARG A 113 9.21 -15.22 -3.58
CA ARG A 113 7.87 -15.51 -4.12
C ARG A 113 6.87 -14.40 -3.83
N SER A 114 6.92 -13.83 -2.62
CA SER A 114 6.07 -12.69 -2.26
C SER A 114 6.36 -11.45 -3.13
N SER A 115 7.64 -11.15 -3.33
CA SER A 115 8.07 -10.04 -4.19
C SER A 115 7.67 -10.24 -5.65
N GLU A 116 7.75 -11.47 -6.15
CA GLU A 116 7.33 -11.82 -7.51
C GLU A 116 5.83 -11.64 -7.73
N ARG A 117 5.00 -12.04 -6.76
CA ARG A 117 3.56 -11.80 -6.81
C ARG A 117 3.24 -10.31 -6.88
N LEU A 118 3.88 -9.49 -6.04
CA LEU A 118 3.70 -8.03 -6.08
C LEU A 118 4.13 -7.43 -7.42
N LYS A 119 5.28 -7.85 -7.96
CA LYS A 119 5.76 -7.44 -9.29
C LYS A 119 4.71 -7.75 -10.36
N ASN A 120 4.18 -8.99 -10.36
CA ASN A 120 3.18 -9.41 -11.34
C ASN A 120 1.89 -8.58 -11.19
N ALA A 121 1.42 -8.33 -9.97
CA ALA A 121 0.25 -7.50 -9.70
C ALA A 121 0.46 -6.05 -10.19
N ALA A 122 1.62 -5.45 -9.93
CA ALA A 122 1.93 -4.10 -10.41
C ALA A 122 1.97 -4.01 -11.94
N VAL A 123 2.53 -5.02 -12.62
CA VAL A 123 2.52 -5.10 -14.10
C VAL A 123 1.10 -5.24 -14.63
N THR A 124 0.27 -6.08 -14.01
CA THR A 124 -1.14 -6.24 -14.37
C THR A 124 -1.91 -4.94 -14.17
N ALA A 125 -1.69 -4.24 -13.06
CA ALA A 125 -2.31 -2.95 -12.81
C ALA A 125 -1.92 -1.89 -13.85
N LEU A 126 -0.64 -1.83 -14.23
CA LEU A 126 -0.15 -0.93 -15.29
C LEU A 126 -0.80 -1.23 -16.65
N LYS A 127 -0.92 -2.52 -17.01
CA LYS A 127 -1.59 -2.95 -18.25
C LYS A 127 -3.06 -2.56 -18.24
N GLY A 128 -3.76 -2.79 -17.12
CA GLY A 128 -5.16 -2.43 -16.94
C GLY A 128 -5.39 -0.93 -17.06
N ILE A 129 -4.61 -0.12 -16.33
CA ILE A 129 -4.72 1.35 -16.38
C ILE A 129 -4.43 1.83 -17.80
N HIS A 130 -3.37 1.33 -18.46
CA HIS A 130 -3.10 1.70 -19.85
C HIS A 130 -4.28 1.40 -20.78
N ALA A 131 -4.95 0.24 -20.63
CA ALA A 131 -6.08 -0.13 -21.47
C ALA A 131 -7.31 0.78 -21.26
N VAL A 132 -7.53 1.26 -20.04
CA VAL A 132 -8.68 2.11 -19.67
C VAL A 132 -8.49 3.56 -20.11
N LEU A 133 -7.26 4.08 -20.00
CA LEU A 133 -6.94 5.47 -20.31
C LEU A 133 -6.82 5.71 -21.82
N ASP A 134 -7.20 6.90 -22.27
CA ASP A 134 -6.93 7.38 -23.62
C ASP A 134 -5.46 7.82 -23.81
N PRO A 135 -5.00 8.11 -25.05
CA PRO A 135 -3.62 8.49 -25.31
C PRO A 135 -3.11 9.72 -24.54
N GLU A 136 -3.96 10.72 -24.29
CA GLU A 136 -3.56 11.94 -23.60
C GLU A 136 -3.49 11.72 -22.09
N GLN A 137 -4.49 11.03 -21.54
CA GLN A 137 -4.47 10.57 -20.15
C GLN A 137 -3.25 9.70 -19.85
N ARG A 138 -2.85 8.81 -20.77
CA ARG A 138 -1.63 7.98 -20.63
C ARG A 138 -0.36 8.83 -20.51
N LYS A 139 -0.23 9.89 -21.29
CA LYS A 139 0.93 10.81 -21.20
C LYS A 139 0.97 11.51 -19.85
N GLN A 140 -0.18 12.01 -19.39
CA GLN A 140 -0.30 12.65 -18.08
C GLN A 140 -0.01 11.67 -16.94
N PHE A 141 -0.55 10.45 -17.00
CA PHE A 141 -0.27 9.41 -16.03
C PHE A 141 1.23 9.04 -15.99
N ALA A 142 1.87 8.90 -17.15
CA ALA A 142 3.31 8.67 -17.24
C ALA A 142 4.12 9.84 -16.63
N PHE A 143 3.69 11.09 -16.82
CA PHE A 143 4.30 12.24 -16.17
C PHE A 143 4.16 12.20 -14.64
N LEU A 144 2.98 11.84 -14.13
CA LEU A 144 2.74 11.68 -12.70
C LEU A 144 3.61 10.58 -12.07
N ILE A 145 3.87 9.49 -12.80
CA ILE A 145 4.79 8.43 -12.35
C ILE A 145 6.23 8.96 -12.32
N ARG A 146 6.71 9.58 -13.40
CA ARG A 146 8.10 10.09 -13.49
C ARG A 146 8.42 11.12 -12.42
N THR A 147 7.44 11.95 -12.05
CA THR A 147 7.58 12.98 -11.01
C THR A 147 7.41 12.43 -9.60
N GLY A 148 7.04 11.15 -9.44
CA GLY A 148 6.78 10.54 -8.14
C GLY A 148 5.50 11.02 -7.46
N ALA A 149 4.65 11.78 -8.17
CA ALA A 149 3.31 12.14 -7.71
C ALA A 149 2.41 10.90 -7.59
N VAL A 150 2.69 9.86 -8.37
CA VAL A 150 2.06 8.53 -8.28
C VAL A 150 3.15 7.48 -8.15
N GLN A 151 2.94 6.54 -7.22
CA GLN A 151 3.83 5.40 -7.00
C GLN A 151 3.01 4.10 -6.98
N LEU A 152 3.45 3.13 -7.79
CA LEU A 152 2.84 1.80 -7.97
C LEU A 152 3.65 0.70 -7.31
#